data_AF-K2DK45-F1
#
_entry.id   AF-K2DK45-F1
#
_cell.length_a   1.000
_cell.length_b   1.000
_cell.length_c   1.000
_cell.angle_alpha   90.00
_cell.angle_beta   90.00
_cell.angle_gamma   90.00
#
_symmetry.space_group_name_H-M   'P 1'
#
loop_
_entity.id
_entity.type
_entity.pdbx_description
1 polymer ?
#
loop_
_entity_poly.entity_id
_entity_poly.type
_entity_poly.pdbx_seq_one_letter_code
_entity_poly.pdbx_strand_id
1 'polypeptide(L)'
;MSKKSYIYSGFFVGIFIVTLAVFYWFFKSPYFLIVDTWVKANIILYIIYLFIYKSIGVLFPPIPAGLVTMASIPFLGWFNAYLVDFFGSLFGGIIAYFLGKKYGHPLLNKILGSDLTEKIGKIKIKKDKEIEGVFVYRLAFGSTILEAIYYGAGFLKIGFKNFLIGSSLSHIVIGVPSFFLANNILNGQNITFTVILTIVGIMFIIFTKGRYFE
;
A
#
# COMPACT_ATOMS: atom_id res chain seq x y z
N MET A 1 17.01 -18.96 -8.05
CA MET A 1 16.07 -18.86 -6.90
C MET A 1 16.02 -20.21 -6.18
N SER A 2 15.99 -20.24 -4.84
CA SER A 2 16.02 -21.51 -4.08
C SER A 2 14.67 -22.23 -4.11
N LYS A 3 14.65 -23.56 -3.94
CA LYS A 3 13.43 -24.39 -3.87
C LYS A 3 12.43 -23.90 -2.80
N LYS A 4 12.94 -23.32 -1.70
CA LYS A 4 12.13 -22.66 -0.65
C LYS A 4 11.39 -21.43 -1.18
N SER A 5 12.00 -20.64 -2.06
CA SER A 5 11.38 -19.46 -2.67
C SER A 5 10.11 -19.80 -3.44
N TYR A 6 10.10 -20.91 -4.19
CA TYR A 6 8.90 -21.35 -4.93
C TYR A 6 7.76 -21.77 -4.01
N ILE A 7 8.07 -22.43 -2.90
CA ILE A 7 7.08 -22.84 -1.90
C ILE A 7 6.44 -21.62 -1.23
N TYR A 8 7.25 -20.62 -0.82
CA TYR A 8 6.72 -19.38 -0.26
C TYR A 8 5.88 -18.60 -1.27
N SER A 9 6.34 -18.47 -2.53
CA SER A 9 5.57 -17.83 -3.59
C SER A 9 4.24 -18.54 -3.84
N GLY A 10 4.23 -19.88 -3.92
CA GLY A 10 3.01 -20.68 -4.06
C GLY A 10 2.05 -20.50 -2.88
N PHE A 11 2.57 -20.43 -1.65
CA PHE A 11 1.77 -20.18 -0.45
C PHE A 11 1.12 -18.79 -0.46
N PHE A 12 1.86 -17.73 -0.80
CA PHE A 12 1.30 -16.38 -0.92
C PHE A 12 0.25 -16.27 -2.03
N VAL A 13 0.49 -16.92 -3.18
CA VAL A 13 -0.51 -17.01 -4.26
C VAL A 13 -1.76 -17.75 -3.78
N GLY A 14 -1.61 -18.85 -3.04
CA GLY A 14 -2.72 -19.58 -2.44
C GLY A 14 -3.53 -18.72 -1.47
N ILE A 15 -2.88 -18.01 -0.54
CA ILE A 15 -3.55 -17.06 0.37
C ILE A 15 -4.29 -15.98 -0.41
N PHE A 16 -3.66 -15.42 -1.45
CA PHE A 16 -4.27 -14.39 -2.27
C PHE A 16 -5.55 -14.89 -2.96
N ILE A 17 -5.50 -16.08 -3.58
CA ILE A 17 -6.67 -16.71 -4.23
C ILE A 17 -7.77 -16.99 -3.20
N VAL A 18 -7.44 -17.56 -2.04
CA VAL A 18 -8.41 -17.83 -0.97
C VAL A 18 -9.04 -16.53 -0.48
N THR A 19 -8.25 -15.47 -0.31
CA THR A 19 -8.75 -14.16 0.11
C THR A 19 -9.73 -13.59 -0.91
N LEU A 20 -9.42 -13.67 -2.22
CA LEU A 20 -10.33 -13.27 -3.29
C LEU A 20 -11.62 -14.11 -3.29
N ALA A 21 -11.52 -15.42 -3.09
CA ALA A 21 -12.69 -16.30 -3.02
C ALA A 21 -13.60 -15.99 -1.83
N VAL A 22 -13.01 -15.72 -0.65
CA VAL A 22 -13.74 -15.28 0.55
C VAL A 22 -14.43 -13.94 0.31
N PHE A 23 -13.75 -12.98 -0.31
CA PHE A 23 -14.38 -11.70 -0.68
C PHE A 23 -15.54 -11.89 -1.65
N TYR A 24 -15.36 -12.71 -2.68
CA TYR A 24 -16.42 -13.01 -3.64
C TYR A 24 -17.63 -13.66 -2.97
N TRP A 25 -17.40 -14.64 -2.09
CA TRP A 25 -18.45 -15.29 -1.30
C TRP A 25 -19.18 -14.28 -0.40
N PHE A 26 -18.44 -13.44 0.31
CA PHE A 26 -19.00 -12.41 1.18
C PHE A 26 -19.92 -11.46 0.41
N PHE A 27 -19.50 -10.95 -0.75
CA PHE A 27 -20.30 -10.06 -1.59
C PHE A 27 -21.60 -10.69 -2.12
N LYS A 28 -21.65 -12.02 -2.23
CA LYS A 28 -22.87 -12.76 -2.61
C LYS A 28 -23.70 -13.22 -1.40
N SER A 29 -23.16 -13.10 -0.19
CA SER A 29 -23.82 -13.55 1.02
C SER A 29 -24.88 -12.55 1.51
N PRO A 30 -25.90 -13.01 2.27
CA PRO A 30 -26.85 -12.11 2.93
C PRO A 30 -26.19 -11.13 3.91
N TYR A 31 -25.01 -11.47 4.44
CA TYR A 31 -24.25 -10.59 5.33
C TYR A 31 -23.81 -9.29 4.66
N PHE A 32 -23.61 -9.30 3.34
CA PHE A 32 -23.31 -8.07 2.59
C PHE A 32 -24.41 -7.03 2.76
N LEU A 33 -25.68 -7.42 2.66
CA LEU A 33 -26.82 -6.51 2.81
C LEU A 33 -26.93 -5.93 4.23
N ILE A 34 -26.62 -6.74 5.24
CA ILE A 34 -26.58 -6.29 6.64
C ILE A 34 -25.50 -5.22 6.82
N VAL A 35 -24.29 -5.48 6.32
CA VAL A 35 -23.18 -4.53 6.39
C VAL A 35 -23.46 -3.29 5.57
N ASP A 36 -23.95 -3.42 4.34
CA ASP A 36 -24.31 -2.30 3.47
C ASP A 36 -25.36 -1.38 4.11
N THR A 37 -26.42 -1.97 4.69
CA THR A 37 -27.46 -1.21 5.40
C THR A 37 -26.88 -0.45 6.60
N TRP A 38 -26.02 -1.11 7.38
CA TRP A 38 -25.36 -0.49 8.52
C TRP A 38 -24.41 0.64 8.09
N VAL A 39 -23.61 0.43 7.03
CA VAL A 39 -22.67 1.43 6.50
C VAL A 39 -23.45 2.65 5.98
N LYS A 40 -24.55 2.44 5.25
CA LYS A 40 -25.41 3.54 4.77
C LYS A 40 -25.99 4.35 5.92
N ALA A 41 -26.40 3.70 7.00
CA ALA A 41 -26.90 4.38 8.20
C ALA A 41 -25.79 5.09 9.01
N ASN A 42 -24.54 4.62 8.93
CA ASN A 42 -23.43 5.06 9.79
C ASN A 42 -22.18 5.47 8.98
N ILE A 43 -22.37 6.13 7.85
CA ILE A 43 -21.30 6.36 6.85
C ILE A 43 -20.07 7.06 7.43
N ILE A 44 -20.27 8.06 8.29
CA ILE A 44 -19.19 8.81 8.93
C ILE A 44 -18.38 7.91 9.88
N LEU A 45 -19.06 7.09 10.68
CA LEU A 45 -18.41 6.17 11.61
C LEU A 45 -17.59 5.12 10.85
N TYR A 46 -18.13 4.61 9.75
CA TYR A 46 -17.43 3.65 8.90
C TYR A 46 -16.15 4.25 8.29
N ILE A 47 -16.23 5.49 7.79
CA ILE A 47 -15.06 6.24 7.27
C ILE A 47 -13.99 6.42 8.35
N ILE A 48 -14.39 6.82 9.57
CA ILE A 48 -13.47 6.98 10.71
C ILE A 48 -12.80 5.64 11.05
N TYR A 49 -13.57 4.56 11.12
CA TYR A 49 -13.04 3.23 11.40
C TYR A 49 -12.00 2.80 10.34
N LEU A 50 -12.34 2.95 9.05
CA LEU A 50 -11.42 2.62 7.96
C LEU A 50 -10.16 3.48 7.99
N PHE A 51 -10.29 4.77 8.28
CA PHE A 51 -9.14 5.68 8.40
C PHE A 51 -8.20 5.24 9.52
N ILE A 52 -8.73 4.91 10.70
CA ILE A 52 -7.95 4.43 11.84
C ILE A 52 -7.29 3.09 11.51
N TYR A 53 -8.07 2.14 10.99
CA TYR A 53 -7.58 0.82 10.60
C TYR A 53 -6.44 0.94 9.57
N LYS A 54 -6.61 1.80 8.57
CA LYS A 54 -5.58 2.08 7.56
C LYS A 54 -4.32 2.67 8.18
N SER A 55 -4.47 3.67 9.04
CA SER A 55 -3.36 4.32 9.72
C SER A 55 -2.57 3.34 10.59
N ILE A 56 -3.26 2.46 11.31
CA ILE A 56 -2.64 1.40 12.13
C ILE A 56 -1.93 0.38 11.23
N GLY A 57 -2.56 -0.06 10.14
CA GLY A 57 -1.92 -1.03 9.25
C GLY A 57 -0.65 -0.51 8.59
N VAL A 58 -0.53 0.81 8.41
CA VAL A 58 0.71 1.44 7.95
C VAL A 58 1.82 1.37 9.01
N LEU A 59 1.47 1.42 10.30
CA LEU A 59 2.41 1.28 11.41
C LEU A 59 2.82 -0.18 11.64
N PHE A 60 1.94 -1.12 11.28
CA PHE A 60 2.14 -2.55 11.46
C PHE A 60 2.03 -3.26 10.10
N PRO A 61 3.15 -3.37 9.35
CA PRO A 61 3.17 -3.94 7.99
C PRO A 61 2.47 -5.29 7.79
N PRO A 62 2.40 -6.21 8.80
CA PRO A 62 1.65 -7.46 8.65
C PRO A 62 0.14 -7.28 8.41
N ILE A 63 -0.44 -6.12 8.71
CA ILE A 63 -1.87 -5.85 8.57
C ILE A 63 -2.15 -5.42 7.12
N PRO A 64 -2.96 -6.17 6.34
CA PRO A 64 -3.20 -5.89 4.93
C PRO A 64 -4.22 -4.74 4.74
N ALA A 65 -3.88 -3.54 5.19
CA ALA A 65 -4.84 -2.45 5.28
C ALA A 65 -5.32 -1.93 3.91
N GLY A 66 -4.47 -1.99 2.87
CA GLY A 66 -4.86 -1.65 1.51
C GLY A 66 -5.95 -2.55 0.94
N LEU A 67 -6.00 -3.84 1.32
CA LEU A 67 -7.05 -4.74 0.87
C LEU A 67 -8.40 -4.39 1.50
N VAL A 68 -8.41 -3.97 2.76
CA VAL A 68 -9.64 -3.59 3.46
C VAL A 68 -10.22 -2.28 2.92
N THR A 69 -9.38 -1.30 2.61
CA THR A 69 -9.83 -0.06 1.97
C THR A 69 -10.33 -0.32 0.55
N MET A 70 -9.69 -1.20 -0.23
CA MET A 70 -10.20 -1.63 -1.54
C MET A 70 -11.51 -2.45 -1.44
N ALA A 71 -11.64 -3.31 -0.43
CA ALA A 71 -12.87 -4.06 -0.17
C ALA A 71 -14.05 -3.15 0.20
N SER A 72 -13.77 -1.90 0.57
CA SER A 72 -14.79 -0.90 0.90
C SER A 72 -15.36 -0.17 -0.31
N ILE A 73 -14.81 -0.41 -1.51
CA ILE A 73 -15.26 0.21 -2.76
C ILE A 73 -16.77 0.02 -3.01
N PRO A 74 -17.38 -1.17 -2.82
CA PRO A 74 -18.81 -1.34 -3.05
C PRO A 74 -19.69 -0.51 -2.11
N PHE A 75 -19.20 -0.13 -0.93
CA PHE A 75 -19.95 0.65 0.05
C PHE A 75 -19.74 2.16 -0.11
N LEU A 76 -18.52 2.60 -0.42
CA LEU A 76 -18.14 4.02 -0.45
C LEU A 76 -18.03 4.60 -1.87
N GLY A 77 -17.92 3.74 -2.87
CA GLY A 77 -17.40 4.10 -4.19
C GLY A 77 -15.87 4.20 -4.17
N TRP A 78 -15.26 4.00 -5.34
CA TRP A 78 -13.80 3.91 -5.47
C TRP A 78 -13.07 5.17 -5.04
N PHE A 79 -13.63 6.34 -5.35
CA PHE A 79 -12.99 7.62 -5.06
C PHE A 79 -12.94 7.90 -3.55
N ASN A 80 -14.05 7.70 -2.83
CA ASN A 80 -14.09 7.90 -1.38
C ASN A 80 -13.24 6.85 -0.65
N ALA A 81 -13.28 5.59 -1.09
CA ALA A 81 -12.41 4.54 -0.56
C ALA A 81 -10.92 4.89 -0.76
N TYR A 82 -10.56 5.42 -1.93
CA TYR A 82 -9.22 5.92 -2.22
C TYR A 82 -8.83 7.11 -1.33
N LEU A 83 -9.72 8.08 -1.10
CA LEU A 83 -9.43 9.22 -0.22
C LEU A 83 -9.12 8.76 1.20
N VAL A 84 -9.91 7.81 1.73
CA VAL A 84 -9.66 7.22 3.06
C VAL A 84 -8.32 6.49 3.08
N ASP A 85 -8.01 5.72 2.02
CA ASP A 85 -6.72 5.04 1.89
C ASP A 85 -5.54 6.02 1.83
N PHE A 86 -5.68 7.10 1.05
CA PHE A 86 -4.68 8.14 0.88
C PHE A 86 -4.37 8.87 2.18
N PHE A 87 -5.41 9.41 2.83
CA PHE A 87 -5.21 10.16 4.07
C PHE A 87 -4.80 9.24 5.23
N GLY A 88 -5.34 8.02 5.31
CA GLY A 88 -4.92 7.03 6.31
C GLY A 88 -3.45 6.62 6.12
N SER A 89 -3.02 6.40 4.87
CA SER A 89 -1.61 6.11 4.54
C SER A 89 -0.68 7.25 4.92
N LEU A 90 -1.06 8.50 4.60
CA LEU A 90 -0.25 9.65 4.95
C LEU A 90 -0.19 9.86 6.46
N PHE A 91 -1.30 9.73 7.17
CA PHE A 91 -1.33 9.90 8.62
C PHE A 91 -0.49 8.85 9.34
N GLY A 92 -0.70 7.57 9.03
CA GLY A 92 0.14 6.48 9.54
C GLY A 92 1.61 6.66 9.15
N GLY A 93 1.86 7.10 7.90
CA GLY A 93 3.21 7.34 7.39
C GLY A 93 3.94 8.50 8.06
N ILE A 94 3.23 9.56 8.44
CA ILE A 94 3.78 10.67 9.24
C ILE A 94 4.27 10.15 10.59
N ILE A 95 3.46 9.34 11.27
CA ILE A 95 3.83 8.73 12.55
C ILE A 95 5.04 7.81 12.36
N ALA A 96 5.01 6.91 11.38
CA ALA A 96 6.12 6.01 11.05
C ALA A 96 7.43 6.78 10.74
N TYR A 97 7.34 7.88 9.98
CA TYR A 97 8.47 8.76 9.68
C TYR A 97 9.09 9.34 10.96
N PHE A 98 8.27 9.89 11.87
CA PHE A 98 8.80 10.45 13.12
C PHE A 98 9.38 9.37 14.03
N LEU A 99 8.75 8.19 14.07
CA LEU A 99 9.28 7.04 14.80
C LEU A 99 10.64 6.59 14.25
N GLY A 100 10.76 6.45 12.93
CA GLY A 100 12.02 6.10 12.27
C GLY A 100 13.12 7.15 12.49
N LYS A 101 12.75 8.43 12.46
CA LYS A 101 13.67 9.56 12.72
C LYS A 101 14.16 9.60 14.17
N LYS A 102 13.28 9.30 15.14
CA LYS A 102 13.58 9.39 16.57
C LYS A 102 14.30 8.14 17.09
N TYR A 103 13.83 6.96 16.74
CA TYR A 103 14.29 5.70 17.32
C TYR A 103 15.30 4.95 16.43
N GLY A 104 15.36 5.25 15.13
CA GLY A 104 16.37 4.71 14.21
C GLY A 104 16.50 3.19 14.21
N HIS A 105 17.73 2.69 14.17
CA HIS A 105 18.07 1.28 14.03
C HIS A 105 17.32 0.32 14.98
N PRO A 106 17.26 0.56 16.31
CA PRO A 106 16.55 -0.32 17.25
C PRO A 106 15.10 -0.61 16.87
N LEU A 107 14.36 0.41 16.44
CA LEU A 107 12.95 0.26 16.07
C LEU A 107 12.81 -0.44 14.71
N LEU A 108 13.59 0.00 13.71
CA LEU A 108 13.54 -0.58 12.37
C LEU A 108 13.91 -2.07 12.40
N ASN A 109 14.93 -2.46 13.16
CA ASN A 109 15.31 -3.87 13.32
C ASN A 109 14.17 -4.72 13.91
N LYS A 110 13.38 -4.17 14.84
CA LYS A 110 12.26 -4.89 15.48
C LYS A 110 11.06 -5.05 14.54
N ILE A 111 10.79 -4.05 13.69
CA ILE A 111 9.62 -4.05 12.79
C ILE A 111 9.92 -4.76 11.48
N LEU A 112 11.08 -4.47 10.88
CA LEU A 112 11.46 -4.88 9.52
C LEU A 112 12.49 -6.02 9.50
N GLY A 113 13.16 -6.29 10.62
CA GLY A 113 14.30 -7.20 10.67
C GLY A 113 15.63 -6.52 10.34
N SER A 114 16.74 -7.17 10.72
CA SER A 114 18.11 -6.67 10.53
C SER A 114 18.45 -6.45 9.05
N ASP A 115 18.11 -7.41 8.20
CA ASP A 115 18.55 -7.43 6.80
C ASP A 115 17.95 -6.27 6.00
N LEU A 116 16.65 -5.99 6.20
CA LEU A 116 15.96 -4.86 5.58
C LEU A 116 16.47 -3.53 6.12
N THR A 117 16.69 -3.44 7.44
CA THR A 117 17.20 -2.22 8.07
C THR A 117 18.60 -1.87 7.58
N GLU A 118 19.48 -2.84 7.42
CA GLU A 118 20.83 -2.62 6.89
C GLU A 118 20.78 -2.17 5.42
N LYS A 119 19.92 -2.78 4.60
CA LYS A 119 19.70 -2.35 3.21
C LYS A 119 19.22 -0.90 3.14
N ILE A 120 18.26 -0.52 4.00
CA ILE A 120 17.78 0.87 4.08
C ILE A 120 18.92 1.81 4.49
N GLY A 121 19.75 1.44 5.47
CA GLY A 121 20.87 2.28 5.93
C GLY A 121 21.97 2.51 4.89
N LYS A 122 22.08 1.64 3.89
CA LYS A 122 23.03 1.80 2.77
C LYS A 122 22.52 2.76 1.70
N ILE A 123 21.23 3.10 1.71
CA ILE A 123 20.63 4.03 0.74
C ILE A 123 21.19 5.44 0.97
N LYS A 124 21.71 6.05 -0.10
CA LYS A 124 22.13 7.45 -0.12
C LYS A 124 21.25 8.23 -1.07
N ILE A 125 20.54 9.24 -0.54
CA ILE A 125 19.70 10.15 -1.33
C ILE A 125 20.34 11.53 -1.27
N LYS A 126 20.58 12.13 -2.44
CA LYS A 126 21.10 13.50 -2.53
C LYS A 126 20.02 14.48 -2.03
N LYS A 127 20.44 15.54 -1.34
CA LYS A 127 19.52 16.48 -0.67
C LYS A 127 18.56 17.19 -1.63
N ASP A 128 19.01 17.52 -2.83
CA ASP A 128 18.23 18.11 -3.92
C ASP A 128 17.29 17.11 -4.60
N LYS A 129 17.43 15.80 -4.31
CA LYS A 129 16.72 14.70 -4.95
C LYS A 129 15.83 13.90 -3.99
N GLU A 130 15.55 14.46 -2.81
CA GLU A 130 14.79 13.78 -1.76
C GLU A 130 13.35 13.42 -2.19
N ILE A 131 12.66 14.31 -2.89
CA ILE A 131 11.28 14.05 -3.37
C ILE A 131 11.28 12.89 -4.37
N GLU A 132 12.15 12.97 -5.37
CA GLU A 132 12.33 11.94 -6.40
C GLU A 132 12.72 10.61 -5.77
N GLY A 133 13.63 10.62 -4.80
CA GLY A 133 14.02 9.44 -4.04
C GLY A 133 12.82 8.78 -3.38
N VAL A 134 12.09 9.50 -2.54
CA VAL A 134 10.90 8.96 -1.85
C VAL A 134 9.87 8.43 -2.85
N PHE A 135 9.62 9.17 -3.93
CA PHE A 135 8.70 8.78 -4.98
C PHE A 135 9.12 7.45 -5.64
N VAL A 136 10.36 7.35 -6.13
CA VAL A 136 10.88 6.16 -6.82
C VAL A 136 10.96 4.96 -5.88
N TYR A 137 11.42 5.15 -4.64
CA TYR A 137 11.45 4.06 -3.66
C TYR A 137 10.05 3.49 -3.43
N ARG A 138 9.03 4.36 -3.34
CA ARG A 138 7.64 3.96 -3.14
C ARG A 138 7.03 3.26 -4.36
N LEU A 139 7.46 3.62 -5.56
CA LEU A 139 7.08 2.89 -6.77
C LEU A 139 7.76 1.52 -6.88
N ALA A 140 9.06 1.46 -6.62
CA ALA A 140 9.89 0.31 -6.94
C ALA A 140 9.78 -0.86 -5.96
N PHE A 141 9.58 -0.56 -4.67
CA PHE A 141 9.53 -1.59 -3.63
C PHE A 141 8.11 -2.17 -3.40
N GLY A 142 7.11 -1.67 -4.12
CA GLY A 142 5.76 -2.25 -4.17
C GLY A 142 5.02 -2.28 -2.83
N SER A 143 3.80 -2.81 -2.86
CA SER A 143 2.82 -2.81 -1.75
C SER A 143 3.23 -3.59 -0.51
N THR A 144 4.29 -4.40 -0.55
CA THR A 144 4.71 -5.27 0.56
C THR A 144 5.80 -4.66 1.44
N ILE A 145 6.47 -3.59 0.96
CA ILE A 145 7.53 -2.85 1.68
C ILE A 145 7.14 -1.36 1.78
N LEU A 146 5.94 -1.01 1.33
CA LEU A 146 5.47 0.36 1.16
C LEU A 146 5.47 1.13 2.50
N GLU A 147 5.16 0.43 3.59
CA GLU A 147 5.17 0.91 4.96
C GLU A 147 6.60 1.11 5.50
N ALA A 148 7.54 0.25 5.10
CA ALA A 148 8.95 0.34 5.51
C ALA A 148 9.62 1.62 5.00
N ILE A 149 9.13 2.18 3.89
CA ILE A 149 9.64 3.41 3.27
C ILE A 149 9.39 4.62 4.17
N TYR A 150 8.27 4.63 4.90
CA TYR A 150 7.96 5.74 5.81
C TYR A 150 8.94 5.77 6.99
N TYR A 151 9.19 4.61 7.61
CA TYR A 151 10.23 4.45 8.61
C TYR A 151 11.62 4.77 8.04
N GLY A 152 11.93 4.28 6.85
CA GLY A 152 13.19 4.49 6.16
C GLY A 152 13.46 5.95 5.84
N ALA A 153 12.46 6.70 5.36
CA ALA A 153 12.59 8.13 5.08
C ALA A 153 12.93 8.94 6.34
N GLY A 154 12.32 8.58 7.48
CA GLY A 154 12.64 9.17 8.77
C GLY A 154 14.06 8.83 9.23
N PHE A 155 14.42 7.56 9.15
CA PHE A 155 15.74 7.05 9.51
C PHE A 155 16.87 7.65 8.67
N LEU A 156 16.65 7.84 7.37
CA LEU A 156 17.57 8.50 6.42
C LEU A 156 17.60 10.02 6.56
N LYS A 157 16.81 10.59 7.49
CA LYS A 157 16.73 12.04 7.75
C LYS A 157 16.37 12.86 6.50
N ILE A 158 15.48 12.31 5.68
CA ILE A 158 14.86 13.04 4.56
C ILE A 158 14.04 14.21 5.14
N GLY A 159 14.03 15.37 4.48
CA GLY A 159 13.21 16.50 4.92
C GLY A 159 11.72 16.13 4.96
N PHE A 160 11.03 16.48 6.04
CA PHE A 160 9.61 16.09 6.24
C PHE A 160 8.70 16.56 5.09
N LYS A 161 8.92 17.79 4.59
CA LYS A 161 8.18 18.32 3.43
C LYS A 161 8.43 17.48 2.17
N ASN A 162 9.69 17.10 1.93
CA ASN A 162 10.07 16.31 0.76
C ASN A 162 9.49 14.90 0.84
N PHE A 163 9.52 14.30 2.03
CA PHE A 163 8.84 13.06 2.34
C PHE A 163 7.34 13.11 2.06
N LEU A 164 6.64 14.13 2.56
CA LEU A 164 5.20 14.28 2.34
C LEU A 164 4.86 14.44 0.87
N ILE A 165 5.58 15.29 0.14
CA ILE A 165 5.32 15.52 -1.29
C ILE A 165 5.59 14.22 -2.09
N GLY A 166 6.75 13.61 -1.91
CA GLY A 166 7.10 12.37 -2.62
C GLY A 166 6.14 11.21 -2.32
N SER A 167 5.70 11.10 -1.06
CA SER A 167 4.71 10.10 -0.65
C SER A 167 3.34 10.39 -1.24
N SER A 168 2.85 11.62 -1.20
CA SER A 168 1.56 11.98 -1.80
C SER A 168 1.55 11.73 -3.31
N LEU A 169 2.58 12.17 -4.04
CA LEU A 169 2.66 12.00 -5.49
C LEU A 169 2.69 10.53 -5.89
N SER A 170 3.52 9.71 -5.23
CA SER A 170 3.56 8.27 -5.51
C SER A 170 2.23 7.58 -5.16
N HIS A 171 1.51 8.08 -4.14
CA HIS A 171 0.22 7.52 -3.75
C HIS A 171 -0.85 7.82 -4.80
N ILE A 172 -0.82 9.01 -5.38
CA ILE A 172 -1.74 9.39 -6.45
C ILE A 172 -1.45 8.55 -7.69
N VAL A 173 -0.18 8.46 -8.10
CA VAL A 173 0.25 7.76 -9.32
C VAL A 173 -0.10 6.27 -9.28
N ILE A 174 0.08 5.58 -8.14
CA ILE A 174 -0.28 4.15 -8.03
C ILE A 174 -1.73 3.98 -7.57
N GLY A 175 -2.13 4.71 -6.53
CA GLY A 175 -3.38 4.46 -5.81
C GLY A 175 -4.61 4.81 -6.63
N VAL A 176 -4.62 5.92 -7.37
CA VAL A 176 -5.80 6.28 -8.20
C VAL A 176 -6.05 5.21 -9.27
N PRO A 177 -5.07 4.81 -10.11
CA PRO A 177 -5.28 3.70 -11.04
C PRO A 177 -5.66 2.40 -10.34
N SER A 178 -5.02 2.06 -9.21
CA SER A 178 -5.29 0.80 -8.51
C SER A 178 -6.73 0.71 -8.00
N PHE A 179 -7.25 1.78 -7.38
CA PHE A 179 -8.64 1.81 -6.89
C PHE A 179 -9.65 1.86 -8.03
N PHE A 180 -9.34 2.58 -9.11
CA PHE A 180 -10.19 2.61 -10.31
C PHE A 180 -10.27 1.23 -10.97
N LEU A 181 -9.14 0.54 -11.15
CA LEU A 181 -9.11 -0.80 -11.71
C LEU A 181 -9.80 -1.82 -10.78
N ALA A 182 -9.60 -1.72 -9.47
CA ALA A 182 -10.28 -2.57 -8.49
C ALA A 182 -11.81 -2.41 -8.59
N ASN A 183 -12.32 -1.18 -8.75
CA ASN A 183 -13.74 -0.93 -8.98
C ASN A 183 -14.25 -1.59 -10.27
N ASN A 184 -13.50 -1.49 -11.36
CA ASN A 184 -13.88 -2.11 -12.63
C ASN A 184 -13.95 -3.64 -12.51
N ILE A 185 -12.98 -4.25 -11.82
CA ILE A 185 -12.97 -5.69 -11.54
C ILE A 185 -14.18 -6.08 -10.68
N LEU A 186 -14.43 -5.38 -9.58
CA LEU A 186 -15.54 -5.68 -8.67
C LEU A 186 -16.91 -5.55 -9.34
N ASN A 187 -17.05 -4.61 -10.28
CA ASN A 187 -18.29 -4.39 -11.04
C ASN A 187 -18.36 -5.20 -12.35
N GLY A 188 -17.33 -5.99 -12.69
CA GLY A 188 -17.27 -6.76 -13.93
C GLY A 188 -17.18 -5.91 -15.21
N GLN A 189 -16.78 -4.64 -15.11
CA GLN A 189 -16.69 -3.71 -16.23
C GLN A 189 -15.31 -3.74 -16.87
N ASN A 190 -15.24 -3.75 -18.20
CA ASN A 190 -14.00 -3.52 -18.96
C ASN A 190 -12.80 -4.40 -18.53
N ILE A 191 -13.06 -5.68 -18.21
CA ILE A 191 -12.05 -6.63 -17.70
C ILE A 191 -10.86 -6.73 -18.66
N THR A 192 -11.09 -6.77 -19.98
CA THR A 192 -10.04 -6.83 -21.00
C THR A 192 -9.11 -5.62 -20.94
N PHE A 193 -9.66 -4.40 -20.83
CA PHE A 193 -8.88 -3.17 -20.74
C PHE A 193 -8.09 -3.08 -19.43
N THR A 194 -8.71 -3.51 -18.33
CA THR A 194 -8.06 -3.60 -17.01
C THR A 194 -6.86 -4.55 -17.03
N VAL A 195 -7.01 -5.74 -17.61
CA VAL A 195 -5.93 -6.72 -17.74
C VAL A 195 -4.77 -6.17 -18.57
N ILE A 196 -5.06 -5.50 -19.70
CA ILE A 196 -4.04 -4.88 -20.55
C ILE A 196 -3.27 -3.79 -19.79
N LEU A 197 -3.97 -2.89 -19.09
CA LEU A 197 -3.32 -1.84 -18.29
C LEU A 197 -2.45 -2.40 -17.17
N THR A 198 -2.90 -3.46 -16.49
CA THR A 198 -2.09 -4.14 -15.47
C THR A 198 -0.82 -4.74 -16.05
N ILE A 199 -0.91 -5.41 -17.21
CA ILE A 199 0.26 -5.98 -17.90
C ILE A 199 1.25 -4.88 -18.31
N VAL A 200 0.77 -3.78 -18.90
CA VAL A 200 1.61 -2.64 -19.29
C VAL A 200 2.27 -1.98 -18.08
N GLY A 201 1.54 -1.81 -16.98
CA GLY A 201 2.09 -1.29 -15.72
C GLY A 201 3.20 -2.18 -15.14
N ILE A 202 3.00 -3.50 -15.12
CA ILE A 202 4.01 -4.48 -14.70
C ILE A 202 5.24 -4.40 -15.62
N MET A 203 5.04 -4.36 -16.93
CA MET A 203 6.13 -4.20 -17.90
C MET A 203 6.92 -2.92 -17.67
N PHE A 204 6.24 -1.78 -17.49
CA PHE A 204 6.90 -0.49 -17.23
C PHE A 204 7.78 -0.55 -15.98
N ILE A 205 7.31 -1.18 -14.90
CA ILE A 205 8.09 -1.37 -13.67
C ILE A 205 9.31 -2.27 -13.94
N ILE A 206 9.14 -3.39 -14.67
CA ILE A 206 10.25 -4.28 -15.02
C ILE A 206 11.32 -3.54 -15.86
N PHE A 207 10.91 -2.78 -16.87
CA PHE A 207 11.82 -2.05 -17.76
C PHE A 207 12.52 -0.88 -17.07
N THR A 208 11.87 -0.21 -16.12
CA THR A 208 12.46 0.92 -15.41
C THR A 208 13.29 0.52 -14.19
N LYS A 209 13.12 -0.70 -13.66
CA LYS A 209 13.88 -1.21 -12.51
C LYS A 209 15.40 -1.14 -12.71
N GLY A 210 15.88 -1.43 -13.92
CA GLY A 210 17.32 -1.37 -14.24
C GLY A 210 17.91 0.04 -14.35
N ARG A 211 17.08 1.10 -14.33
CA ARG A 211 17.52 2.49 -14.45
C ARG A 211 17.75 3.20 -13.10
N TYR A 212 17.21 2.67 -12.01
CA TYR A 212 17.19 3.34 -10.70
C TYR A 212 17.83 2.53 -9.57
N PHE A 213 18.18 1.27 -9.82
CA PHE A 213 18.84 0.40 -8.85
C PHE A 213 20.07 -0.23 -9.50
N GLU A 214 21.23 0.30 -9.13
CA GLU A 214 22.53 -0.39 -9.23
C GLU A 214 22.66 -1.41 -8.10
#